data_AF-A0A2H6FXJ3-F1
#
_entry.id   AF-A0A2H6FXJ3-F1
#
_cell.length_a   1.000
_cell.length_b   1.000
_cell.length_c   1.000
_cell.angle_alpha   90.00
_cell.angle_beta   90.00
_cell.angle_gamma   90.00
#
_symmetry.space_group_name_H-M   'P 1'
#
loop_
_entity.id
_entity.type
_entity.pdbx_description
1 polymer ?
#
loop_
_entity_poly.entity_id
_entity_poly.type
_entity_poly.pdbx_seq_one_letter_code
_entity_poly.pdbx_strand_id
1 'polypeptide(L)'
;MRTRKRLPAHPGGILKRHYLDPLSLSISELAKILGVSRKTVSKIVNEHGSITPDMALRLSKAFKTTPELWLTLQQTHDLWQASHKSNDWKVIEAIAV
;
A
#
# COMPACT_ATOMS: atom_id res chain seq x y z
N MET A 1 -14.07 1.79 15.04
CA MET A 1 -12.93 2.04 14.13
C MET A 1 -11.78 2.60 14.95
N ARG A 2 -10.56 2.01 14.92
CA ARG A 2 -9.40 2.62 15.60
C ARG A 2 -9.03 3.89 14.83
N THR A 3 -9.46 5.05 15.32
CA THR A 3 -9.21 6.35 14.67
C THR A 3 -7.75 6.72 14.84
N ARG A 4 -6.91 6.45 13.82
CA ARG A 4 -5.50 6.85 13.84
C ARG A 4 -5.42 8.38 13.69
N LYS A 5 -4.90 9.05 14.71
CA LYS A 5 -4.65 10.51 14.72
C LYS A 5 -3.53 10.93 13.75
N ARG A 6 -2.65 10.01 13.35
CA ARG A 6 -1.52 10.24 12.45
C ARG A 6 -1.72 9.53 11.11
N LEU A 7 -1.35 10.22 10.03
CA LEU A 7 -1.32 9.67 8.67
C LEU A 7 -0.51 8.36 8.64
N PRO A 8 -1.13 7.22 8.25
CA PRO A 8 -0.40 5.99 8.00
C PRO A 8 0.60 6.18 6.88
N ALA A 9 1.77 5.55 6.99
CA ALA A 9 2.74 5.57 5.91
C ALA A 9 2.15 4.88 4.66
N HIS A 10 2.32 5.51 3.50
CA HIS A 10 1.93 4.91 2.24
C HIS A 10 2.73 3.60 2.02
N PRO A 11 2.10 2.49 1.55
CA PRO A 11 2.78 1.22 1.37
C PRO A 11 4.00 1.29 0.45
N GLY A 12 3.94 2.17 -0.57
CA GLY A 12 5.07 2.50 -1.44
C GLY A 12 6.27 3.12 -0.73
N GLY A 13 6.03 4.01 0.23
CA GLY A 13 7.10 4.58 1.05
C GLY A 13 7.72 3.54 2.00
N ILE A 14 6.92 2.57 2.46
CA ILE A 14 7.41 1.42 3.23
C ILE A 14 8.25 0.50 2.34
N LEU A 15 7.76 0.18 1.14
CA LEU A 15 8.46 -0.62 0.14
C LEU A 15 9.84 -0.02 -0.14
N LYS A 16 9.91 1.29 -0.38
CA LYS A 16 11.18 2.00 -0.61
C LYS A 16 12.14 1.86 0.57
N ARG A 17 11.72 2.34 1.75
CA ARG A 17 12.58 2.48 2.93
C ARG A 17 13.02 1.16 3.55
N HIS A 18 12.17 0.13 3.50
CA HIS A 18 12.43 -1.13 4.19
C HIS A 18 12.88 -2.26 3.27
N TYR A 19 12.73 -2.13 1.94
CA TYR A 19 13.11 -3.18 1.00
C TYR A 19 14.06 -2.67 -0.09
N LEU A 20 13.74 -1.61 -0.82
CA LEU A 20 14.63 -1.15 -1.90
C LEU A 20 15.93 -0.56 -1.35
N ASP A 21 15.84 0.40 -0.43
CA ASP A 21 17.01 1.11 0.08
C ASP A 21 17.99 0.15 0.81
N PRO A 22 17.54 -0.75 1.72
CA PRO A 22 18.44 -1.69 2.39
C PRO A 22 19.05 -2.76 1.46
N LEU A 23 18.34 -3.12 0.39
CA LEU A 23 18.82 -4.11 -0.60
C LEU A 23 19.59 -3.45 -1.76
N SER A 24 19.74 -2.11 -1.76
CA SER A 24 20.28 -1.34 -2.88
C SER A 24 19.63 -1.68 -4.23
N LEU A 25 18.33 -1.98 -4.20
CA LEU A 25 17.60 -2.53 -5.33
C LEU A 25 16.89 -1.42 -6.11
N SER A 26 17.20 -1.30 -7.40
CA SER A 26 16.61 -0.26 -8.24
C SER A 26 15.15 -0.57 -8.61
N ILE A 27 14.39 0.48 -8.93
CA ILE A 27 13.00 0.35 -9.44
C ILE A 27 12.96 -0.54 -10.70
N SER A 28 13.99 -0.46 -11.55
CA SER A 28 14.07 -1.24 -12.78
C SER A 28 14.29 -2.73 -12.50
N GLU A 29 15.17 -3.06 -11.56
CA GLU A 29 15.40 -4.45 -11.13
C GLU A 29 14.15 -5.03 -10.48
N LEU A 30 13.49 -4.27 -9.60
CA LEU A 30 12.26 -4.73 -8.96
C LEU A 30 11.17 -4.99 -10.00
N ALA A 31 11.00 -4.09 -10.96
CA ALA A 31 10.00 -4.26 -12.03
C ALA A 31 10.25 -5.55 -12.83
N LYS A 32 11.51 -5.86 -13.13
CA LYS A 32 11.90 -7.11 -13.79
C LYS A 32 11.59 -8.33 -12.93
N ILE A 33 11.94 -8.31 -11.64
CA ILE A 33 11.66 -9.41 -10.69
C ILE A 33 10.16 -9.66 -10.54
N LEU A 34 9.37 -8.59 -10.42
CA LEU A 34 7.91 -8.67 -10.26
C LEU A 34 7.18 -8.97 -11.58
N GLY A 35 7.86 -8.90 -12.74
CA GLY A 35 7.25 -9.11 -14.05
C GLY A 35 6.21 -8.05 -14.41
N VAL A 36 6.48 -6.78 -14.08
CA VAL A 36 5.58 -5.64 -14.35
C VAL A 36 6.34 -4.48 -14.98
N SER A 37 5.62 -3.47 -15.48
CA SER A 37 6.28 -2.28 -16.03
C SER A 37 7.03 -1.48 -14.95
N ARG A 38 8.19 -0.90 -15.32
CA ARG A 38 8.92 0.05 -14.47
C ARG A 38 8.03 1.22 -14.01
N LYS A 39 7.11 1.67 -14.87
CA LYS A 39 6.16 2.75 -14.56
C LYS A 39 5.22 2.36 -13.41
N THR A 40 4.78 1.10 -13.37
CA THR A 40 3.94 0.57 -12.28
C THR A 40 4.67 0.63 -10.94
N VAL A 41 5.89 0.09 -10.88
CA VAL A 41 6.70 0.12 -9.65
C VAL A 41 7.04 1.55 -9.23
N SER A 42 7.42 2.40 -10.20
CA SER A 42 7.72 3.80 -9.94
C SER A 42 6.55 4.56 -9.32
N LYS A 43 5.32 4.36 -9.83
CA LYS A 43 4.12 4.98 -9.25
C LYS A 43 3.92 4.55 -7.79
N ILE A 44 4.07 3.26 -7.50
CA ILE A 44 3.91 2.74 -6.13
C ILE A 44 4.99 3.33 -5.23
N VAL A 45 6.27 3.20 -5.59
CA VAL A 45 7.42 3.66 -4.79
C VAL A 45 7.39 5.16 -4.51
N ASN A 46 6.88 5.96 -5.45
CA ASN A 46 6.72 7.40 -5.28
C ASN A 46 5.38 7.79 -4.64
N GLU A 47 4.63 6.85 -4.07
CA GLU A 47 3.37 7.13 -3.34
C GLU A 47 2.23 7.69 -4.22
N HIS A 48 2.30 7.46 -5.54
CA HIS A 48 1.28 7.87 -6.52
C HIS A 48 0.44 6.68 -7.04
N GLY A 49 0.58 5.50 -6.45
CA GLY A 49 -0.11 4.30 -6.89
C GLY A 49 -0.30 3.31 -5.74
N SER A 50 -1.44 2.62 -5.77
CA SER A 50 -1.82 1.65 -4.75
C SER A 50 -1.23 0.27 -5.00
N ILE A 51 -1.07 -0.52 -3.94
CA ILE A 51 -0.82 -1.95 -4.02
C ILE A 51 -2.15 -2.67 -4.22
N THR A 52 -2.32 -3.26 -5.41
CA THR A 52 -3.45 -4.15 -5.73
C THR A 52 -3.23 -5.56 -5.17
N PRO A 53 -4.26 -6.43 -5.12
CA PRO A 53 -4.08 -7.84 -4.73
C PRO A 53 -3.05 -8.60 -5.58
N ASP A 54 -3.05 -8.41 -6.90
CA ASP A 54 -2.02 -9.01 -7.78
C ASP A 54 -0.61 -8.52 -7.42
N MET A 55 -0.45 -7.22 -7.18
CA MET A 55 0.84 -6.67 -6.76
C MET A 55 1.26 -7.19 -5.38
N ALA A 56 0.33 -7.35 -4.44
CA ALA A 56 0.60 -7.92 -3.12
C ALA A 56 1.12 -9.36 -3.22
N LEU A 57 0.53 -10.19 -4.10
CA LEU A 57 1.02 -11.54 -4.39
C LEU A 57 2.45 -11.49 -4.93
N ARG A 58 2.73 -10.63 -5.92
CA ARG A 58 4.08 -10.50 -6.50
C ARG A 58 5.11 -10.06 -5.47
N LEU A 59 4.80 -9.04 -4.67
CA LEU A 59 5.68 -8.53 -3.61
C LEU A 59 5.91 -9.58 -2.52
N SER A 60 4.88 -10.33 -2.13
CA SER A 60 4.99 -11.41 -1.14
C SER A 60 5.99 -12.48 -1.60
N LYS A 61 5.93 -12.85 -2.88
CA LYS A 61 6.84 -13.84 -3.46
C LYS A 61 8.27 -13.31 -3.57
N ALA A 62 8.44 -12.05 -3.99
CA ALA A 62 9.75 -11.43 -4.15
C ALA A 62 10.49 -11.24 -2.83
N PHE A 63 9.77 -10.83 -1.77
CA PHE A 63 10.38 -10.48 -0.48
C PHE A 63 10.18 -11.52 0.62
N LYS A 64 9.63 -12.70 0.29
CA LYS A 64 9.30 -13.76 1.25
C LYS A 64 8.43 -13.26 2.41
N THR A 65 7.43 -12.47 2.08
CA THR A 65 6.42 -11.94 3.03
C THR A 65 5.04 -12.52 2.70
N THR A 66 3.98 -11.98 3.30
CA THR A 66 2.59 -12.38 3.03
C THR A 66 1.87 -11.33 2.18
N PRO A 67 0.93 -11.72 1.30
CA PRO A 67 0.09 -10.76 0.58
C PRO A 67 -0.72 -9.85 1.53
N GLU A 68 -1.20 -10.40 2.64
CA GLU A 68 -1.99 -9.72 3.65
C GLU A 68 -1.22 -8.57 4.30
N LEU A 69 0.10 -8.70 4.46
CA LEU A 69 0.95 -7.62 4.95
C LEU A 69 0.77 -6.37 4.08
N TRP A 70 0.92 -6.53 2.76
CA TRP A 70 0.85 -5.42 1.82
C TRP A 70 -0.57 -4.85 1.70
N LEU A 71 -1.58 -5.71 1.68
CA LEU A 71 -2.98 -5.28 1.62
C LEU A 71 -3.41 -4.57 2.89
N THR A 72 -2.94 -5.01 4.07
CA THR A 72 -3.24 -4.34 5.34
C THR A 72 -2.66 -2.93 5.36
N LEU A 73 -1.44 -2.73 4.85
CA LEU A 73 -0.84 -1.41 4.72
C LEU A 73 -1.68 -0.51 3.79
N GLN A 74 -2.09 -1.03 2.63
CA GLN A 74 -2.92 -0.30 1.67
C GLN A 74 -4.28 0.07 2.25
N GLN A 75 -5.01 -0.90 2.81
CA GLN A 75 -6.31 -0.68 3.43
C GLN A 75 -6.25 0.35 4.55
N THR A 76 -5.22 0.28 5.39
CA THR A 76 -5.06 1.23 6.49
C THR A 76 -4.83 2.65 5.99
N HIS A 77 -4.01 2.81 4.96
CA HIS A 77 -3.76 4.09 4.31
C HIS A 77 -5.04 4.64 3.64
N ASP A 78 -5.74 3.81 2.87
CA ASP A 78 -6.92 4.22 2.11
C ASP A 78 -8.10 4.57 3.01
N LEU A 79 -8.34 3.79 4.07
CA LEU A 79 -9.37 4.10 5.07
C LEU A 79 -9.08 5.43 5.78
N TRP A 80 -7.81 5.71 6.09
CA TRP A 80 -7.43 6.99 6.70
C TRP A 80 -7.66 8.15 5.72
N GLN A 81 -7.25 8.01 4.46
CA GLN A 81 -7.49 9.05 3.46
C GLN A 81 -8.99 9.29 3.25
N ALA A 82 -9.77 8.22 3.09
CA ALA A 82 -11.22 8.30 2.93
C ALA A 82 -11.89 9.00 4.13
N SER A 83 -11.50 8.65 5.36
CA SER A 83 -12.08 9.24 6.57
C SER A 83 -11.77 10.72 6.77
N HIS A 84 -10.69 11.22 6.15
CA HIS A 84 -10.28 12.64 6.23
C HIS A 84 -10.74 13.45 5.02
N LYS A 85 -11.11 12.80 3.91
CA LYS A 85 -11.59 13.47 2.69
C LYS A 85 -13.07 13.89 2.80
N SER A 86 -13.89 13.09 3.47
CA SER A 86 -15.32 13.38 3.67
C SER A 86 -15.78 12.93 5.06
N ASN A 87 -16.77 13.65 5.60
CA ASN A 87 -17.48 13.31 6.83
C ASN A 87 -18.87 12.69 6.55
N ASP A 88 -19.28 12.51 5.30
CA ASP A 88 -20.63 12.05 4.93
C ASP A 88 -20.93 10.65 5.47
N TRP A 89 -19.89 9.82 5.63
CA TRP A 89 -20.03 8.49 6.23
C TRP A 89 -20.39 8.53 7.72
N LYS A 90 -20.23 9.67 8.42
CA LYS A 90 -20.49 9.80 9.85
C LYS A 90 -21.98 9.95 10.19
N VAL A 91 -22.81 10.34 9.21
CA VAL A 91 -24.26 10.49 9.42
C VAL A 91 -25.05 9.22 9.11
N ILE A 92 -24.38 8.15 8.67
CA ILE A 92 -25.01 6.87 8.38
C ILE A 92 -25.32 6.15 9.68
N GLU A 93 -26.60 5.82 9.89
CA GLU A 93 -27.07 5.08 11.06
C GLU A 93 -26.82 3.57 10.91
N ALA A 94 -26.60 2.89 12.04
CA ALA A 94 -26.41 1.45 12.06
C ALA A 94 -27.73 0.73 11.73
N ILE A 95 -27.66 -0.34 10.94
CA ILE A 95 -28.82 -1.20 10.69
C ILE A 95 -29.15 -1.91 12.01
N ALA A 96 -30.33 -1.63 12.56
CA ALA A 96 -30.89 -2.42 13.64
C ALA A 96 -31.30 -3.78 13.06
N VAL A 97 -30.68 -4.86 13.57
CA VAL A 97 -31.02 -6.26 13.28
C VAL A 97 -31.61 -6.88 14.53
#